data_AF-A0A6G7XVX9-F1
#
_entry.id   AF-A0A6G7XVX9-F1
#
_cell.length_a   1.000
_cell.length_b   1.000
_cell.length_c   1.000
_cell.angle_alpha   90.00
_cell.angle_beta   90.00
_cell.angle_gamma   90.00
#
_symmetry.space_group_name_H-M   'P 1'
#
loop_
_entity.id
_entity.type
_entity.pdbx_description
1 polymer ?
#
loop_
_entity_poly.entity_id
_entity_poly.type
_entity_poly.pdbx_seq_one_letter_code
_entity_poly.pdbx_strand_id
1 'polypeptide(L)'
;MTDLATIKQKPVIDFTQMEAAGKKVREELGKYNFEGLVVTEENVKEMKSLRARFSKDFKIAEDMRKEIKKGIMDPYTQFENAYKDNIASPYNEADKLLKTLIDDVENKLRDAKTEELKTFFNEYIQSFDIDFLKFEQVNLNITLSASVKSLREKIIEFVNKVDEALKMIDVQEHKERILVEYQRTLNASGSIVYVNEAIKREEQIKEQQTLAAAQKEVQIKPVEEVLAAPTEVKKEESITKSMTVTGTLTQLKSLIQFMKEEGIKYE
;
A
#
# COMPACT_ATOMS: atom_id res chain seq x y z
N MET A 1 12.02 19.87 39.70
CA MET A 1 10.88 20.77 39.87
C MET A 1 10.17 20.36 41.13
N THR A 2 10.08 21.27 42.08
CA THR A 2 9.43 20.98 43.37
C THR A 2 8.37 22.05 43.53
N ASP A 3 7.13 21.63 43.36
CA ASP A 3 5.86 22.39 43.44
C ASP A 3 5.44 23.16 42.18
N LEU A 4 4.56 22.54 41.37
CA LEU A 4 3.88 23.17 40.21
C LEU A 4 2.72 24.07 40.64
N ALA A 5 1.89 23.57 41.56
CA ALA A 5 0.81 24.30 42.20
C ALA A 5 0.39 23.55 43.47
N THR A 6 -0.17 24.27 44.43
CA THR A 6 -0.70 23.68 45.67
C THR A 6 -2.14 24.12 45.89
N ILE A 7 -2.97 23.19 46.37
CA ILE A 7 -4.37 23.49 46.72
C ILE A 7 -4.37 24.24 48.05
N LYS A 8 -4.62 25.56 48.00
CA LYS A 8 -4.72 26.40 49.21
C LYS A 8 -6.00 26.15 50.00
N GLN A 9 -7.13 25.95 49.30
CA GLN A 9 -8.43 25.68 49.89
C GLN A 9 -9.20 24.72 48.98
N LYS A 10 -9.72 23.63 49.55
CA LYS A 10 -10.58 22.71 48.81
C LYS A 10 -11.97 23.35 48.63
N PRO A 11 -12.63 23.21 47.46
CA PRO A 11 -14.00 23.64 47.29
C PRO A 11 -14.91 22.95 48.33
N VAL A 12 -15.64 23.74 49.10
CA VAL A 12 -16.66 23.25 50.04
C VAL A 12 -18.01 23.69 49.50
N ILE A 13 -18.88 22.73 49.21
CA ILE A 13 -20.25 23.00 48.77
C ILE A 13 -21.15 22.96 50.00
N ASP A 14 -21.83 24.06 50.30
CA ASP A 14 -22.91 24.06 51.28
C ASP A 14 -24.19 23.53 50.61
N PHE A 15 -24.62 22.35 51.03
CA PHE A 15 -25.85 21.70 50.54
C PHE A 15 -26.95 21.62 51.61
N THR A 16 -26.83 22.36 52.71
CA THR A 16 -27.81 22.37 53.81
C THR A 16 -29.22 22.75 53.33
N GLN A 17 -29.31 23.59 52.31
CA GLN A 17 -30.59 24.02 51.71
C GLN A 17 -31.19 23.00 50.73
N MET A 18 -30.46 21.95 50.35
CA MET A 18 -30.89 20.99 49.31
C MET A 18 -32.14 20.22 49.74
N GLU A 19 -32.20 19.79 50.99
CA GLU A 19 -33.35 19.07 51.52
C GLU A 19 -34.60 19.98 51.57
N ALA A 20 -34.44 21.22 52.02
CA ALA A 20 -35.50 22.21 52.05
C ALA A 20 -35.99 22.56 50.63
N ALA A 21 -35.09 22.70 49.65
CA ALA A 21 -35.44 22.90 48.25
C ALA A 21 -36.21 21.70 47.69
N GLY A 22 -35.75 20.48 47.94
CA GLY A 22 -36.45 19.25 47.53
C GLY A 22 -37.83 19.11 48.17
N LYS A 23 -37.99 19.52 49.43
CA LYS A 23 -39.29 19.54 50.11
C LYS A 23 -40.26 20.50 49.44
N LYS A 24 -39.82 21.74 49.14
CA LYS A 24 -40.65 22.73 48.42
C LYS A 24 -41.11 22.23 47.06
N VAL A 25 -40.22 21.56 46.31
CA VAL A 25 -40.58 20.95 45.01
C VAL A 25 -41.66 19.88 45.19
N ARG A 26 -41.49 18.97 46.16
CA ARG A 26 -42.50 17.93 46.45
C ARG A 26 -43.84 18.52 46.90
N GLU A 27 -43.81 19.52 47.77
CA GLU A 27 -45.03 20.22 48.24
C GLU A 27 -45.75 20.92 47.07
N GLU A 28 -45.03 21.58 46.18
CA GLU A 28 -45.62 22.27 45.03
C GLU A 28 -46.22 21.29 44.02
N LEU A 29 -45.50 20.21 43.68
CA LEU A 29 -46.00 19.18 42.78
C LEU A 29 -47.16 18.40 43.38
N GLY A 30 -47.14 18.15 44.70
CA GLY A 30 -48.19 17.43 45.43
C GLY A 30 -49.54 18.15 45.47
N LYS A 31 -49.62 19.43 45.07
CA LYS A 31 -50.89 20.16 44.92
C LYS A 31 -51.73 19.68 43.73
N TYR A 32 -51.17 18.86 42.85
CA TYR A 32 -51.79 18.45 41.59
C TYR A 32 -51.93 16.93 41.53
N ASN A 33 -53.13 16.45 41.19
CA ASN A 33 -53.35 15.03 40.87
C ASN A 33 -53.07 14.80 39.38
N PHE A 34 -51.79 14.66 39.02
CA PHE A 34 -51.38 14.50 37.63
C PHE A 34 -51.94 13.22 36.98
N GLU A 35 -52.09 12.13 37.73
CA GLU A 35 -52.58 10.84 37.21
C GLU A 35 -54.07 10.87 36.87
N GLY A 36 -54.87 11.64 37.61
CA GLY A 36 -56.30 11.82 37.36
C GLY A 36 -56.66 13.04 36.51
N LEU A 37 -55.68 13.77 35.98
CA LEU A 37 -55.90 15.03 35.27
C LEU A 37 -56.41 14.80 33.84
N VAL A 38 -57.63 15.30 33.53
CA VAL A 38 -58.18 15.31 32.17
C VAL A 38 -58.04 16.69 31.55
N VAL A 39 -57.30 16.78 30.45
CA VAL A 39 -57.11 18.03 29.69
C VAL A 39 -58.23 18.16 28.65
N THR A 40 -58.98 19.26 28.71
CA THR A 40 -60.09 19.59 27.81
C THR A 40 -59.80 20.89 27.06
N GLU A 41 -60.62 21.22 26.05
CA GLU A 41 -60.46 22.46 25.27
C GLU A 41 -60.53 23.73 26.14
N GLU A 42 -61.30 23.68 27.23
CA GLU A 42 -61.49 24.80 28.15
C GLU A 42 -60.25 25.02 29.06
N ASN A 43 -59.53 23.96 29.46
CA ASN A 43 -58.43 24.04 30.43
C ASN A 43 -57.01 23.93 29.82
N VAL A 44 -56.90 23.58 28.53
CA VAL A 44 -55.60 23.32 27.86
C VAL A 44 -54.63 24.50 27.93
N LYS A 45 -55.14 25.74 27.88
CA LYS A 45 -54.31 26.95 27.96
C LYS A 45 -53.66 27.11 29.33
N GLU A 46 -54.39 26.81 30.39
CA GLU A 46 -53.90 26.85 31.76
C GLU A 46 -52.87 25.74 32.01
N MET A 47 -53.14 24.53 31.51
CA MET A 47 -52.21 23.39 31.62
C MET A 47 -50.89 23.65 30.87
N LYS A 48 -50.95 24.26 29.69
CA LYS A 48 -49.74 24.71 28.96
C LYS A 48 -48.94 25.73 29.76
N SER A 49 -49.63 26.66 30.42
CA SER A 49 -48.99 27.68 31.25
C SER A 49 -48.34 27.07 32.50
N LEU A 50 -49.01 26.10 33.14
CA LEU A 50 -48.48 25.35 34.28
C LEU A 50 -47.24 24.54 33.90
N ARG A 51 -47.27 23.82 32.76
CA ARG A 51 -46.12 23.10 32.23
C ARG A 51 -44.94 24.02 31.96
N ALA A 52 -45.20 25.20 31.37
CA ALA A 52 -44.17 26.20 31.11
C ALA A 52 -43.54 26.72 32.41
N ARG A 53 -44.35 26.95 33.45
CA ARG A 53 -43.87 27.35 34.79
C ARG A 53 -42.93 26.30 35.38
N PHE A 54 -43.36 25.03 35.46
CA PHE A 54 -42.49 23.96 35.99
C PHE A 54 -41.21 23.78 35.20
N SER A 55 -41.28 23.91 33.87
CA SER A 55 -40.09 23.84 33.02
C SER A 55 -39.10 24.97 33.34
N LYS A 56 -39.62 26.18 33.64
CA LYS A 56 -38.79 27.32 34.04
C LYS A 56 -38.18 27.11 35.43
N ASP A 57 -38.96 26.64 36.40
CA ASP A 57 -38.48 26.41 37.77
C ASP A 57 -37.40 25.32 37.80
N PHE A 58 -37.60 24.23 37.04
CA PHE A 58 -36.59 23.19 36.87
C PHE A 58 -35.32 23.74 36.21
N LYS A 59 -35.46 24.57 35.19
CA LYS A 59 -34.32 25.21 34.52
C LYS A 59 -33.49 26.06 35.47
N ILE A 60 -34.12 26.83 36.36
CA ILE A 60 -33.42 27.64 37.37
C ILE A 60 -32.55 26.74 38.26
N ALA A 61 -33.10 25.62 38.75
CA ALA A 61 -32.33 24.67 39.55
C ALA A 61 -31.15 24.06 38.79
N GLU A 62 -31.35 23.69 37.52
CA GLU A 62 -30.28 23.16 36.66
C GLU A 62 -29.19 24.19 36.36
N ASP A 63 -29.56 25.45 36.15
CA ASP A 63 -28.59 26.52 35.87
C ASP A 63 -27.75 26.82 37.12
N MET A 64 -28.36 26.87 38.32
CA MET A 64 -27.62 26.95 39.59
C MET A 64 -26.65 25.77 39.78
N ARG A 65 -27.07 24.54 39.46
CA ARG A 65 -26.19 23.36 39.51
C ARG A 65 -24.98 23.51 38.59
N LYS A 66 -25.18 24.02 37.37
CA LYS A 66 -24.10 24.26 36.40
C LYS A 66 -23.16 25.35 36.88
N GLU A 67 -23.66 26.42 37.48
CA GLU A 67 -22.85 27.49 38.05
C GLU A 67 -21.93 26.96 39.17
N ILE A 68 -22.47 26.15 40.08
CA ILE A 68 -21.66 25.49 41.13
C ILE A 68 -20.57 24.61 40.50
N LYS A 69 -20.92 23.79 39.51
CA LYS A 69 -19.94 22.95 38.79
C LYS A 69 -18.86 23.80 38.13
N LYS A 70 -19.25 24.89 37.48
CA LYS A 70 -18.33 25.82 36.79
C LYS A 70 -17.35 26.44 37.78
N GLY A 71 -17.83 26.96 38.92
CA GLY A 71 -16.96 27.54 39.94
C GLY A 71 -15.90 26.58 40.51
N ILE A 72 -16.19 25.27 40.51
CA ILE A 72 -15.24 24.24 40.93
C ILE A 72 -14.25 23.87 39.82
N MET A 73 -14.72 23.78 38.58
CA MET A 73 -13.91 23.36 37.43
C MET A 73 -13.05 24.50 36.85
N ASP A 74 -13.49 25.74 36.93
CA ASP A 74 -12.75 26.89 36.37
C ASP A 74 -11.32 26.99 36.93
N PRO A 75 -11.06 26.88 38.25
CA PRO A 75 -9.70 26.85 38.79
C PRO A 75 -8.87 25.68 38.27
N TYR A 76 -9.50 24.51 38.10
CA TYR A 76 -8.83 23.32 37.55
C TYR A 76 -8.43 23.55 36.08
N THR A 77 -9.35 24.06 35.26
CA THR A 77 -9.06 24.37 33.85
C THR A 77 -7.99 25.44 33.70
N GLN A 78 -7.98 26.47 34.56
CA GLN A 78 -6.92 27.47 34.58
C GLN A 78 -5.55 26.86 34.92
N PHE A 79 -5.50 25.99 35.93
CA PHE A 79 -4.28 25.25 36.27
C PHE A 79 -3.81 24.35 35.11
N GLU A 80 -4.73 23.61 34.49
CA GLU A 80 -4.41 22.71 33.38
C GLU A 80 -3.86 23.48 32.17
N ASN A 81 -4.46 24.61 31.82
CA ASN A 81 -3.97 25.48 30.76
C ASN A 81 -2.59 26.04 31.11
N ALA A 82 -2.41 26.56 32.33
CA ALA A 82 -1.11 27.05 32.78
C ALA A 82 -0.04 25.95 32.75
N TYR A 83 -0.37 24.71 33.14
CA TYR A 83 0.53 23.58 33.03
C TYR A 83 0.90 23.27 31.57
N LYS A 84 -0.09 23.24 30.68
CA LYS A 84 0.14 23.00 29.25
C LYS A 84 1.06 24.06 28.66
N ASP A 85 0.79 25.33 28.93
CA ASP A 85 1.52 26.45 28.34
C ASP A 85 2.94 26.59 28.90
N ASN A 86 3.10 26.43 30.22
CA ASN A 86 4.37 26.72 30.88
C ASN A 86 5.29 25.50 31.04
N ILE A 87 4.74 24.29 31.02
CA ILE A 87 5.50 23.07 31.26
C ILE A 87 5.42 22.15 30.04
N ALA A 88 4.22 21.72 29.64
CA ALA A 88 4.10 20.68 28.63
C ALA A 88 4.56 21.15 27.24
N SER A 89 4.13 22.33 26.78
CA SER A 89 4.47 22.83 25.45
C SER A 89 5.97 23.06 25.29
N PRO A 90 6.67 23.75 26.21
CA PRO A 90 8.12 23.95 26.09
C PRO A 90 8.91 22.65 26.05
N TYR A 91 8.56 21.65 26.88
CA TYR A 91 9.21 20.34 26.83
C TYR A 91 8.92 19.58 25.53
N ASN A 92 7.67 19.59 25.06
CA ASN A 92 7.30 18.92 23.81
C ASN A 92 7.93 19.58 22.58
N GLU A 93 8.05 20.90 22.59
CA GLU A 93 8.74 21.65 21.53
C GLU A 93 10.25 21.38 21.56
N ALA A 94 10.87 21.39 22.74
CA ALA A 94 12.28 21.05 22.89
C ALA A 94 12.58 19.61 22.46
N ASP A 95 11.74 18.64 22.85
CA ASP A 95 11.87 17.23 22.43
C ASP A 95 11.80 17.09 20.91
N LYS A 96 10.81 17.72 20.27
CA LYS A 96 10.68 17.72 18.81
C LYS A 96 11.91 18.33 18.14
N LEU A 97 12.40 19.46 18.63
CA LEU A 97 13.57 20.12 18.09
C LEU A 97 14.82 19.24 18.24
N LEU A 98 15.04 18.66 19.42
CA LEU A 98 16.15 17.75 19.67
C LEU A 98 16.10 16.54 18.75
N LYS A 99 14.91 15.94 18.57
CA LYS A 99 14.72 14.83 17.63
C LYS A 99 15.11 15.24 16.21
N THR A 100 14.62 16.37 15.70
CA THR A 100 14.99 16.86 14.37
C THR A 100 16.49 17.08 14.22
N LEU A 101 17.13 17.70 15.22
CA LEU A 101 18.58 17.94 15.19
C LEU A 101 19.38 16.63 15.22
N ILE A 102 18.94 15.64 15.99
CA ILE A 102 19.54 14.30 16.03
C ILE A 102 19.38 13.63 14.67
N ASP A 103 18.16 13.59 14.13
CA ASP A 103 17.86 12.98 12.83
C ASP A 103 18.71 13.61 11.70
N ASP A 104 18.87 14.94 11.69
CA ASP A 104 19.71 15.65 10.71
C ASP A 104 21.18 15.22 10.77
N VAL A 105 21.74 15.09 11.97
CA VAL A 105 23.14 14.66 12.16
C VAL A 105 23.29 13.19 11.76
N GLU A 106 22.36 12.33 12.21
CA GLU A 106 22.38 10.92 11.89
C GLU A 106 22.25 10.65 10.40
N ASN A 107 21.36 11.37 9.70
CA ASN A 107 21.21 11.26 8.25
C ASN A 107 22.46 11.73 7.52
N LYS A 108 23.05 12.87 7.90
CA LYS A 108 24.33 13.31 7.32
C LYS A 108 25.44 12.27 7.48
N LEU A 109 25.52 11.60 8.64
CA LEU A 109 26.50 10.54 8.86
C LEU A 109 26.21 9.29 8.01
N ARG A 110 24.94 8.93 7.82
CA ARG A 110 24.54 7.82 6.92
C ARG A 110 24.84 8.16 5.46
N ASP A 111 24.55 9.39 5.04
CA ASP A 111 24.81 9.86 3.67
C ASP A 111 26.30 9.88 3.39
N ALA A 112 27.11 10.43 4.29
CA ALA A 112 28.57 10.43 4.15
C ALA A 112 29.13 8.99 4.04
N LYS A 113 28.65 8.06 4.88
CA LYS A 113 29.02 6.65 4.80
C LYS A 113 28.59 6.01 3.47
N THR A 114 27.40 6.37 2.99
CA THR A 114 26.87 5.86 1.71
C THR A 114 27.70 6.37 0.54
N GLU A 115 28.05 7.66 0.51
CA GLU A 115 28.91 8.24 -0.52
C GLU A 115 30.33 7.65 -0.50
N GLU A 116 30.89 7.40 0.69
CA GLU A 116 32.17 6.68 0.83
C GLU A 116 32.10 5.27 0.21
N LEU A 117 31.02 4.52 0.49
CA LEU A 117 30.82 3.17 -0.03
C LEU A 117 30.52 3.15 -1.53
N LYS A 118 29.78 4.14 -2.06
CA LYS A 118 29.56 4.32 -3.49
C LYS A 118 30.86 4.61 -4.23
N THR A 119 31.69 5.49 -3.67
CA THR A 119 33.02 5.81 -4.22
C THR A 119 33.86 4.55 -4.28
N PHE A 120 33.94 3.81 -3.18
CA PHE A 120 34.66 2.52 -3.12
C PHE A 120 34.10 1.49 -4.12
N PHE A 121 32.77 1.37 -4.24
CA PHE A 121 32.13 0.46 -5.19
C PHE A 121 32.50 0.81 -6.64
N ASN A 122 32.41 2.09 -7.01
CA ASN A 122 32.74 2.56 -8.37
C ASN A 122 34.21 2.31 -8.71
N GLU A 123 35.13 2.60 -7.79
CA GLU A 123 36.55 2.29 -7.94
C GLU A 123 36.79 0.78 -8.10
N TYR A 124 36.07 -0.03 -7.31
CA TYR A 124 36.24 -1.47 -7.33
C TYR A 124 35.72 -2.11 -8.62
N ILE A 125 34.51 -1.76 -9.10
CA ILE A 125 33.98 -2.29 -10.36
C ILE A 125 34.82 -1.86 -11.57
N GLN A 126 35.39 -0.66 -11.53
CA GLN A 126 36.28 -0.16 -12.58
C GLN A 126 37.56 -1.00 -12.68
N SER A 127 38.05 -1.56 -11.56
CA SER A 127 39.22 -2.46 -11.58
C SER A 127 38.98 -3.80 -12.30
N PHE A 128 37.72 -4.17 -12.53
CA PHE A 128 37.30 -5.36 -13.29
C PHE A 128 36.71 -5.01 -14.67
N ASP A 129 36.79 -3.75 -15.11
CA ASP A 129 36.18 -3.27 -16.36
C ASP A 129 34.66 -3.56 -16.45
N ILE A 130 33.94 -3.49 -15.32
CA ILE A 130 32.48 -3.72 -15.24
C ILE A 130 31.75 -2.38 -15.27
N ASP A 131 30.90 -2.15 -16.27
CA ASP A 131 30.20 -0.87 -16.51
C ASP A 131 28.68 -0.88 -16.29
N PHE A 132 28.07 -2.07 -16.16
CA PHE A 132 26.61 -2.21 -16.08
C PHE A 132 26.06 -2.32 -14.65
N LEU A 133 26.92 -2.54 -13.64
CA LEU A 133 26.50 -2.69 -12.25
C LEU A 133 26.19 -1.34 -11.59
N LYS A 134 25.18 -1.34 -10.72
CA LYS A 134 24.77 -0.20 -9.91
C LYS A 134 24.90 -0.51 -8.43
N PHE A 135 25.24 0.50 -7.64
CA PHE A 135 25.45 0.36 -6.20
C PHE A 135 24.22 -0.21 -5.47
N GLU A 136 23.02 0.16 -5.91
CA GLU A 136 21.76 -0.29 -5.30
C GLU A 136 21.56 -1.81 -5.40
N GLN A 137 22.20 -2.48 -6.37
CA GLN A 137 22.11 -3.93 -6.56
C GLN A 137 22.86 -4.72 -5.49
N VAL A 138 23.80 -4.11 -4.77
CA VAL A 138 24.51 -4.74 -3.64
C VAL A 138 23.56 -4.94 -2.44
N ASN A 139 22.49 -4.14 -2.36
CA ASN A 139 21.47 -4.21 -1.30
C ASN A 139 22.06 -4.15 0.13
N LEU A 140 22.89 -3.14 0.38
CA LEU A 140 23.54 -2.95 1.68
C LEU A 140 22.59 -2.35 2.72
N ASN A 141 22.57 -2.94 3.91
CA ASN A 141 21.92 -2.34 5.07
C ASN A 141 22.88 -1.34 5.76
N ILE A 142 22.84 -0.09 5.33
CA ILE A 142 23.70 0.98 5.84
C ILE A 142 23.08 1.59 7.10
N THR A 143 23.50 1.09 8.26
CA THR A 143 23.14 1.66 9.56
C THR A 143 24.32 2.45 10.15
N LEU A 144 24.05 3.27 11.16
CA LEU A 144 25.12 4.00 11.87
C LEU A 144 26.09 3.04 12.58
N SER A 145 25.57 1.94 13.16
CA SER A 145 26.34 0.93 13.89
C SER A 145 27.11 -0.03 12.99
N ALA A 146 26.69 -0.22 11.73
CA ALA A 146 27.43 -1.04 10.79
C ALA A 146 28.80 -0.44 10.49
N SER A 147 29.86 -1.25 10.59
CA SER A 147 31.22 -0.80 10.30
C SER A 147 31.41 -0.69 8.79
N VAL A 148 32.12 0.35 8.34
CA VAL A 148 32.48 0.55 6.93
C VAL A 148 33.20 -0.67 6.38
N LYS A 149 34.11 -1.27 7.16
CA LYS A 149 34.84 -2.49 6.79
C LYS A 149 33.87 -3.63 6.41
N SER A 150 32.92 -3.95 7.28
CA SER A 150 31.94 -5.02 7.00
C SER A 150 31.09 -4.75 5.75
N LEU A 151 30.80 -3.48 5.46
CA LEU A 151 30.02 -3.09 4.28
C LEU A 151 30.86 -3.20 3.01
N ARG A 152 32.14 -2.83 3.07
CA ARG A 152 33.10 -3.02 1.97
C ARG A 152 33.33 -4.49 1.65
N GLU A 153 33.44 -5.36 2.67
CA GLU A 153 33.57 -6.81 2.47
C GLU A 153 32.39 -7.39 1.67
N LYS A 154 31.16 -6.92 1.94
CA LYS A 154 29.97 -7.32 1.15
C LYS A 154 30.00 -6.80 -0.29
N ILE A 155 30.49 -5.59 -0.51
CA ILE A 155 30.71 -5.04 -1.85
C ILE A 155 31.70 -5.91 -2.61
N ILE A 156 32.84 -6.23 -1.99
CA ILE A 156 33.89 -7.07 -2.57
C ILE A 156 33.33 -8.45 -2.93
N GLU A 157 32.63 -9.10 -2.00
CA GLU A 157 32.03 -10.42 -2.24
C GLU A 157 31.04 -10.39 -3.41
N PHE A 158 30.20 -9.34 -3.49
CA PHE A 158 29.24 -9.18 -4.58
C PHE A 158 29.92 -8.98 -5.94
N VAL A 159 30.85 -8.04 -6.04
CA VAL A 159 31.54 -7.73 -7.30
C VAL A 159 32.40 -8.91 -7.76
N ASN A 160 33.09 -9.61 -6.84
CA ASN A 160 33.87 -10.80 -7.17
C ASN A 160 32.98 -11.93 -7.73
N LYS A 161 31.78 -12.13 -7.18
CA LYS A 161 30.81 -13.10 -7.74
C LYS A 161 30.39 -12.72 -9.16
N VAL A 162 30.23 -11.42 -9.44
CA VAL A 162 29.91 -10.96 -10.80
C VAL A 162 31.07 -11.18 -11.75
N ASP A 163 32.30 -10.86 -11.34
CA ASP A 163 33.51 -11.12 -12.13
C ASP A 163 33.70 -12.61 -12.42
N GLU A 164 33.52 -13.48 -11.43
CA GLU A 164 33.55 -14.95 -11.61
C GLU A 164 32.48 -15.42 -12.61
N ALA A 165 31.27 -14.88 -12.53
CA ALA A 165 30.19 -15.16 -13.47
C ALA A 165 30.52 -14.69 -14.90
N LEU A 166 31.13 -13.52 -15.05
CA LEU A 166 31.56 -13.01 -16.37
C LEU A 166 32.64 -13.92 -16.98
N LYS A 167 33.62 -14.35 -16.18
CA LYS A 167 34.64 -15.33 -16.59
C LYS A 167 34.01 -16.68 -16.99
N MET A 168 32.98 -17.12 -16.28
CA MET A 168 32.23 -18.32 -16.62
C MET A 168 31.47 -18.19 -17.94
N ILE A 169 30.89 -17.01 -18.23
CA ILE A 169 30.15 -16.74 -19.48
C ILE A 169 31.10 -16.64 -20.68
N ASP A 170 32.30 -16.08 -20.50
CA ASP A 170 33.24 -15.84 -21.60
C ASP A 170 33.71 -17.14 -22.30
N VAL A 171 33.68 -18.27 -21.59
CA VAL A 171 34.01 -19.61 -22.13
C VAL A 171 32.82 -20.38 -22.72
N GLN A 172 31.60 -19.82 -22.70
CA GLN A 172 30.40 -20.48 -23.24
C GLN A 172 30.18 -20.20 -24.74
N GLU A 173 29.48 -21.11 -25.42
CA GLU A 173 28.92 -20.83 -26.75
C GLU A 173 27.83 -19.76 -26.67
N HIS A 174 27.68 -18.94 -27.71
CA HIS A 174 26.70 -17.84 -27.76
C HIS A 174 26.83 -16.82 -26.61
N LYS A 175 28.05 -16.62 -26.10
CA LYS A 175 28.38 -15.77 -24.94
C LYS A 175 27.76 -14.37 -24.97
N GLU A 176 27.67 -13.74 -26.13
CA GLU A 176 27.09 -12.40 -26.30
C GLU A 176 25.61 -12.38 -25.89
N ARG A 177 24.84 -13.40 -26.30
CA ARG A 177 23.41 -13.52 -25.97
C ARG A 177 23.23 -13.88 -24.49
N ILE A 178 24.11 -14.71 -23.94
CA ILE A 178 24.15 -15.06 -22.51
C ILE A 178 24.45 -13.81 -21.67
N LEU A 179 25.41 -12.99 -22.09
CA LEU A 179 25.80 -11.75 -21.40
C LEU A 179 24.63 -10.77 -21.29
N VAL A 180 23.86 -10.59 -22.36
CA VAL A 180 22.68 -9.70 -22.35
C VAL A 180 21.64 -10.15 -21.32
N GLU A 181 21.32 -11.44 -21.25
CA GLU A 181 20.38 -11.95 -20.24
C GLU A 181 20.98 -11.93 -18.83
N TYR A 182 22.28 -12.13 -18.70
CA TYR A 182 22.98 -12.03 -17.42
C TYR A 182 22.94 -10.62 -16.86
N GLN A 183 23.18 -9.58 -17.66
CA GLN A 183 23.10 -8.19 -17.20
C GLN A 183 21.72 -7.82 -16.66
N ARG A 184 20.66 -8.50 -17.11
CA ARG A 184 19.28 -8.30 -16.63
C ARG A 184 19.00 -9.01 -15.31
N THR A 185 19.58 -10.19 -15.12
CA THR A 185 19.19 -11.11 -14.03
C THR A 185 20.24 -11.26 -12.93
N LEU A 186 21.51 -10.97 -13.23
CA LEU A 186 22.69 -11.31 -12.44
C LEU A 186 22.75 -12.79 -12.05
N ASN A 187 22.18 -13.67 -12.88
CA ASN A 187 22.17 -15.12 -12.68
C ASN A 187 22.80 -15.83 -13.88
N ALA A 188 24.07 -16.21 -13.74
CA ALA A 188 24.84 -16.82 -14.83
C ALA A 188 24.26 -18.16 -15.28
N SER A 189 23.99 -19.07 -14.34
CA SER A 189 23.48 -20.41 -14.66
C SER A 189 22.10 -20.35 -15.32
N GLY A 190 21.20 -19.52 -14.80
CA GLY A 190 19.89 -19.29 -15.41
C GLY A 190 19.99 -18.71 -16.82
N SER A 191 20.90 -17.75 -17.04
CA SER A 191 21.09 -17.12 -18.35
C SER A 191 21.65 -18.09 -19.39
N ILE A 192 22.61 -18.93 -19.01
CA ILE A 192 23.19 -19.96 -19.88
C ILE A 192 22.09 -20.95 -20.32
N VAL A 193 21.32 -21.48 -19.37
CA VAL A 193 20.24 -22.45 -19.68
C VAL A 193 19.20 -21.81 -20.59
N TYR A 194 18.74 -20.60 -20.25
CA TYR A 194 17.72 -19.90 -21.03
C TYR A 194 18.12 -19.67 -22.48
N VAL A 195 19.35 -19.20 -22.72
CA VAL A 195 19.84 -18.92 -24.07
C VAL A 195 20.03 -20.21 -24.86
N ASN A 196 20.63 -21.24 -24.26
CA ASN A 196 20.83 -22.52 -24.93
C ASN A 196 19.48 -23.18 -25.32
N GLU A 197 18.46 -23.11 -24.48
CA GLU A 197 17.12 -23.59 -24.79
C GLU A 197 16.40 -22.76 -25.85
N ALA A 198 16.64 -21.44 -25.89
CA ALA A 198 16.10 -20.57 -26.92
C ALA A 198 16.70 -20.90 -28.30
N ILE A 199 18.01 -21.10 -28.37
CA ILE A 199 18.72 -21.42 -29.62
C ILE A 199 18.32 -22.80 -30.13
N LYS A 200 18.26 -23.82 -29.26
CA LYS A 200 17.76 -25.15 -29.63
C LYS A 200 16.35 -25.10 -30.22
N ARG A 201 15.46 -24.27 -29.67
CA ARG A 201 14.11 -24.07 -30.22
C ARG A 201 14.13 -23.35 -31.56
N GLU A 202 14.97 -22.34 -31.73
CA GLU A 202 15.14 -21.62 -33.00
C GLU A 202 15.65 -22.54 -34.12
N GLU A 203 16.60 -23.43 -33.80
CA GLU A 203 17.11 -24.45 -34.72
C GLU A 203 16.03 -25.46 -35.12
N GLN A 204 15.29 -26.00 -34.15
CA GLN A 204 14.17 -26.91 -34.42
C GLN A 204 13.10 -26.29 -35.31
N ILE A 205 12.77 -25.01 -35.11
CA ILE A 205 11.80 -24.28 -35.94
C ILE A 205 12.35 -24.10 -37.36
N LYS A 206 13.63 -23.73 -37.51
CA LYS A 206 14.26 -23.59 -38.83
C LYS A 206 14.31 -24.92 -39.58
N GLU A 207 14.67 -26.01 -38.92
CA GLU A 207 14.66 -27.35 -39.52
C GLU A 207 13.26 -27.73 -40.01
N GLN A 208 12.23 -27.54 -39.18
CA GLN A 208 10.84 -27.80 -39.59
C GLN A 208 10.40 -26.93 -40.77
N GLN A 209 10.79 -25.66 -40.81
CA GLN A 209 10.46 -24.75 -41.92
C GLN A 209 11.19 -25.12 -43.21
N THR A 210 12.47 -25.48 -43.15
CA THR A 210 13.23 -25.94 -44.32
C THR A 210 12.68 -27.26 -44.87
N LEU A 211 12.31 -28.20 -44.00
CA LEU A 211 11.64 -29.44 -44.41
C LEU A 211 10.28 -29.16 -45.07
N ALA A 212 9.49 -28.24 -44.51
CA ALA A 212 8.21 -27.85 -45.10
C ALA A 212 8.37 -27.10 -46.43
N ALA A 213 9.41 -26.28 -46.60
CA ALA A 213 9.72 -25.59 -47.86
C ALA A 213 10.19 -26.57 -48.95
N ALA A 214 11.08 -27.51 -48.60
CA ALA A 214 11.54 -28.55 -49.51
C ALA A 214 10.39 -29.48 -49.96
N GLN A 215 9.47 -29.84 -49.05
CA GLN A 215 8.27 -30.61 -49.40
C GLN A 215 7.32 -29.83 -50.33
N LYS A 216 7.21 -28.51 -50.18
CA LYS A 216 6.46 -27.65 -51.12
C LYS A 216 7.12 -27.56 -52.50
N GLU A 217 8.44 -27.46 -52.59
CA GLU A 217 9.15 -27.44 -53.89
C GLU A 217 9.04 -28.76 -54.67
N VAL A 218 9.00 -29.91 -53.97
CA VAL A 218 8.82 -31.22 -54.62
C VAL A 218 7.40 -31.39 -55.19
N GLN A 219 6.39 -30.73 -54.62
CA GLN A 219 5.01 -30.77 -55.12
C GLN A 219 4.75 -29.82 -56.32
N ILE A 220 5.66 -28.91 -56.67
CA ILE A 220 5.45 -27.87 -57.72
C ILE A 220 6.17 -28.22 -59.05
N LYS A 221 6.85 -29.37 -59.18
CA LYS A 221 7.39 -29.80 -60.48
C LYS A 221 6.26 -30.25 -61.43
N PRO A 222 6.08 -29.64 -62.61
CA PRO A 222 4.92 -29.87 -63.47
C PRO A 222 5.02 -31.21 -64.20
N VAL A 223 3.93 -31.98 -64.15
CA VAL A 223 3.66 -33.09 -65.07
C VAL A 223 3.06 -32.48 -66.35
N GLU A 224 3.91 -32.23 -67.35
CA GLU A 224 3.55 -32.38 -68.77
C GLU A 224 3.62 -33.90 -69.06
N GLU A 225 2.70 -34.63 -69.68
CA GLU A 225 1.77 -34.34 -70.78
C GLU A 225 0.91 -35.61 -70.96
N VAL A 226 -0.44 -35.56 -70.89
CA VAL A 226 -1.34 -36.34 -71.78
C VAL A 226 -2.80 -35.82 -71.74
N LEU A 227 -3.26 -35.36 -72.91
CA LEU A 227 -4.60 -35.39 -73.53
C LEU A 227 -5.90 -35.52 -72.69
N ALA A 228 -6.84 -34.63 -73.07
CA ALA A 228 -8.32 -34.73 -73.07
C ALA A 228 -9.09 -33.83 -72.07
N ALA A 229 -9.89 -32.90 -72.64
CA ALA A 229 -10.94 -32.12 -71.95
C ALA A 229 -12.13 -33.01 -71.51
N PRO A 230 -13.14 -32.58 -70.70
CA PRO A 230 -13.43 -31.25 -70.10
C PRO A 230 -13.92 -31.27 -68.61
N THR A 231 -14.25 -30.07 -68.08
CA THR A 231 -15.26 -29.73 -67.03
C THR A 231 -14.91 -29.75 -65.53
N GLU A 232 -15.16 -28.58 -64.90
CA GLU A 232 -15.56 -28.23 -63.51
C GLU A 232 -15.24 -29.18 -62.33
N VAL A 233 -14.69 -28.62 -61.24
CA VAL A 233 -15.41 -28.21 -60.01
C VAL A 233 -14.38 -27.67 -59.00
N LYS A 234 -14.53 -26.42 -58.57
CA LYS A 234 -13.81 -25.84 -57.41
C LYS A 234 -14.25 -26.58 -56.14
N LYS A 235 -13.31 -27.22 -55.44
CA LYS A 235 -13.47 -27.64 -54.04
C LYS A 235 -12.59 -26.75 -53.17
N GLU A 236 -13.22 -25.97 -52.31
CA GLU A 236 -12.55 -25.26 -51.21
C GLU A 236 -12.09 -26.30 -50.18
N GLU A 237 -10.78 -26.40 -49.97
CA GLU A 237 -10.18 -27.27 -48.95
C GLU A 237 -10.31 -26.61 -47.57
N SER A 238 -10.92 -27.31 -46.60
CA SER A 238 -11.00 -26.87 -45.21
C SER A 238 -9.70 -27.18 -44.46
N ILE A 239 -9.04 -26.16 -43.89
CA ILE A 239 -7.82 -26.30 -43.06
C ILE A 239 -8.22 -26.34 -41.57
N THR A 240 -7.81 -27.38 -40.85
CA THR A 240 -8.05 -27.52 -39.40
C THR A 240 -6.78 -27.13 -38.60
N LYS A 241 -6.93 -26.30 -37.57
CA LYS A 241 -5.86 -25.94 -36.61
C LYS A 241 -6.41 -26.00 -35.18
N SER A 242 -5.63 -26.54 -34.23
CA SER A 242 -5.97 -26.56 -32.81
C SER A 242 -5.39 -25.34 -32.08
N MET A 243 -6.17 -24.75 -31.16
CA MET A 243 -5.72 -23.67 -30.28
C MET A 243 -6.43 -23.75 -28.92
N THR A 244 -5.74 -23.40 -27.84
CA THR A 244 -6.31 -23.32 -26.49
C THR A 244 -6.71 -21.88 -26.20
N VAL A 245 -7.97 -21.65 -25.84
CA VAL A 245 -8.49 -20.31 -25.56
C VAL A 245 -8.85 -20.21 -24.08
N THR A 246 -8.38 -19.16 -23.40
CA THR A 246 -8.70 -18.90 -21.99
C THR A 246 -9.45 -17.58 -21.88
N GLY A 247 -10.58 -17.60 -21.19
CA GLY A 247 -11.42 -16.42 -21.02
C GLY A 247 -12.53 -16.65 -20.01
N THR A 248 -13.31 -15.61 -19.75
CA THR A 248 -14.49 -15.69 -18.88
C THR A 248 -15.62 -16.48 -19.57
N LEU A 249 -16.56 -17.02 -18.78
CA LEU A 249 -17.66 -17.84 -19.28
C LEU A 249 -18.52 -17.12 -20.35
N THR A 250 -18.67 -15.80 -20.23
CA THR A 250 -19.36 -14.96 -21.22
C THR A 250 -18.60 -14.88 -22.54
N GLN A 251 -17.28 -14.69 -22.49
CA GLN A 251 -16.42 -14.61 -23.68
C GLN A 251 -16.36 -15.93 -24.45
N LEU A 252 -16.27 -17.06 -23.74
CA LEU A 252 -16.27 -18.38 -24.37
C LEU A 252 -17.62 -18.70 -25.03
N LYS A 253 -18.74 -18.29 -24.42
CA LYS A 253 -20.07 -18.43 -25.05
C LYS A 253 -20.19 -17.58 -26.32
N SER A 254 -19.72 -16.34 -26.30
CA SER A 254 -19.70 -15.48 -27.49
C SER A 254 -18.83 -16.05 -28.61
N LEU A 255 -17.69 -16.65 -28.27
CA LEU A 255 -16.81 -17.28 -29.26
C LEU A 255 -17.44 -18.52 -29.92
N ILE A 256 -18.09 -19.37 -29.12
CA ILE A 256 -18.83 -20.54 -29.64
C ILE A 256 -19.98 -20.11 -30.56
N GLN A 257 -20.70 -19.05 -30.17
CA GLN A 257 -21.80 -18.50 -30.97
C GLN A 257 -21.30 -18.00 -32.34
N PHE A 258 -20.19 -17.24 -32.33
CA PHE A 258 -19.55 -16.78 -33.56
C PHE A 258 -19.12 -17.93 -34.47
N MET A 259 -18.49 -18.99 -33.90
CA MET A 259 -18.11 -20.17 -34.69
C MET A 259 -19.30 -20.87 -35.32
N LYS A 260 -20.48 -20.90 -34.66
CA LYS A 260 -21.70 -21.48 -35.23
C LYS A 260 -22.28 -20.62 -36.36
N GLU A 261 -22.27 -19.30 -36.21
CA GLU A 261 -22.78 -18.37 -37.23
C GLU A 261 -21.95 -18.42 -38.50
N GLU A 262 -20.62 -18.51 -38.37
CA GLU A 262 -19.68 -18.63 -39.50
C GLU A 262 -19.52 -20.07 -40.02
N GLY A 263 -20.26 -21.04 -39.48
CA GLY A 263 -20.19 -22.44 -39.93
C GLY A 263 -18.86 -23.14 -39.64
N ILE A 264 -18.07 -22.60 -38.70
CA ILE A 264 -16.75 -23.13 -38.30
C ILE A 264 -16.97 -24.33 -37.37
N LYS A 265 -16.42 -25.49 -37.74
CA LYS A 265 -16.43 -26.68 -36.90
C LYS A 265 -15.40 -26.53 -35.78
N TYR A 266 -15.83 -26.74 -34.53
CA TYR A 266 -14.98 -26.74 -33.34
C TYR A 266 -15.14 -28.08 -32.60
N GLU A 267 -14.09 -28.49 -31.89
CA GLU A 267 -14.03 -29.68 -31.04
C GLU A 267 -13.97 -29.27 -29.56
#